data_AF-A0A2R6BE89-F1
#
_entry.id   AF-A0A2R6BE89-F1
#
_cell.length_a   1.000
_cell.length_b   1.000
_cell.length_c   1.000
_cell.angle_alpha   90.00
_cell.angle_beta   90.00
_cell.angle_gamma   90.00
#
_symmetry.space_group_name_H-M   'P 1'
#
loop_
_entity.id
_entity.type
_entity.pdbx_description
1 polymer ?
#
loop_
_entity_poly.entity_id
_entity_poly.type
_entity_poly.pdbx_seq_one_letter_code
_entity_poly.pdbx_strand_id
1 'polypeptide(L)'
;FGVFGRTISTPILTTMSTPVIQGASTSNPQLYISIKNSGGAAATITSVYVDNQLFNLQSQLILQPGQAETLIVPLGGSLGNLQIGSTVSVVVNAGQTTLSTMALVQS
;
A
#
# COMPACT_ATOMS: atom_id res chain seq x y z
N PHE A 1 -26.26 28.51 -11.70
CA PHE A 1 -25.06 27.65 -11.86
C PHE A 1 -24.33 27.59 -10.53
N GLY A 2 -24.48 26.51 -9.78
CA GLY A 2 -23.88 26.39 -8.45
C GLY A 2 -23.73 24.92 -8.08
N VAL A 3 -22.74 24.26 -8.68
CA VAL A 3 -22.29 22.93 -8.26
C VAL A 3 -20.84 23.07 -7.83
N PHE A 4 -20.60 23.79 -6.73
CA PHE A 4 -19.28 23.86 -6.10
C PHE A 4 -19.27 22.99 -4.86
N GLY A 5 -18.39 21.98 -4.88
CA GLY A 5 -17.92 21.27 -3.69
C GLY A 5 -18.79 20.12 -3.21
N ARG A 6 -18.95 19.05 -4.01
CA ARG A 6 -19.20 17.75 -3.38
C ARG A 6 -17.89 17.34 -2.70
N THR A 7 -17.81 17.47 -1.38
CA THR A 7 -16.77 16.78 -0.61
C THR A 7 -16.82 15.32 -1.02
N ILE A 8 -15.70 14.80 -1.53
CA ILE A 8 -15.58 13.39 -1.87
C ILE A 8 -15.62 12.64 -0.53
N SER A 9 -16.80 12.26 -0.04
CA SER A 9 -16.94 11.51 1.22
C SER A 9 -16.44 10.06 1.13
N THR A 10 -15.67 9.73 0.09
CA THR A 10 -15.04 8.43 -0.08
C THR A 10 -13.53 8.56 0.13
N PRO A 11 -12.88 7.60 0.79
CA PRO A 11 -11.43 7.55 0.86
C PRO A 11 -10.85 7.30 -0.55
N ILE A 12 -9.73 7.96 -0.85
CA ILE A 12 -8.97 7.73 -2.09
C ILE A 12 -7.51 7.57 -1.69
N LEU A 13 -6.94 6.40 -1.96
CA LEU A 13 -5.54 6.14 -1.70
C LEU A 13 -4.70 6.38 -2.95
N THR A 14 -3.55 7.01 -2.77
CA THR A 14 -2.58 7.31 -3.83
C THR A 14 -1.17 7.00 -3.34
N THR A 15 -0.34 6.40 -4.20
CA THR A 15 1.09 6.23 -3.90
C THR A 15 1.83 7.55 -4.05
N MET A 16 2.67 7.89 -3.08
CA MET A 16 3.52 9.09 -3.10
C MET A 16 4.85 8.85 -3.80
N SER A 17 5.26 7.59 -3.89
CA SER A 17 6.50 7.14 -4.52
C SER A 17 6.30 5.73 -5.08
N THR A 18 7.22 5.28 -5.92
CA THR A 18 7.27 3.87 -6.32
C THR A 18 7.52 3.01 -5.09
N PRO A 19 6.60 2.09 -4.74
CA PRO A 19 6.84 1.13 -3.68
C PRO A 19 8.09 0.30 -3.97
N VAL A 20 8.78 -0.13 -2.91
CA VAL A 20 9.99 -0.96 -3.04
C VAL A 20 9.94 -2.15 -2.10
N ILE A 21 10.41 -3.29 -2.58
CA ILE A 21 10.67 -4.46 -1.72
C ILE A 21 12.18 -4.52 -1.52
N GLN A 22 12.66 -4.41 -0.29
CA GLN A 22 14.07 -4.50 0.05
C GLN A 22 14.39 -5.84 0.71
N GLY A 23 15.65 -6.28 0.60
CA GLY A 23 16.08 -7.54 1.19
C GLY A 23 15.55 -8.75 0.45
N ALA A 24 15.35 -8.65 -0.88
CA ALA A 24 14.83 -9.73 -1.73
C ALA A 24 15.63 -11.05 -1.62
N SER A 25 16.93 -10.95 -1.31
CA SER A 25 17.84 -12.08 -1.11
C SER A 25 17.90 -12.56 0.36
N THR A 26 17.19 -11.89 1.27
CA THR A 26 17.17 -12.21 2.70
C THR A 26 15.98 -13.11 3.04
N SER A 27 16.02 -13.74 4.21
CA SER A 27 14.89 -14.54 4.73
C SER A 27 13.68 -13.70 5.17
N ASN A 28 13.79 -12.36 5.15
CA ASN A 28 12.73 -11.47 5.61
C ASN A 28 12.66 -10.17 4.77
N PRO A 29 12.26 -10.26 3.49
CA PRO A 29 12.03 -9.09 2.66
C PRO A 29 10.94 -8.19 3.26
N GLN A 30 11.09 -6.87 3.04
CA GLN A 30 10.15 -5.86 3.53
C GLN A 30 9.66 -5.00 2.37
N LEU A 31 8.33 -4.84 2.28
CA LEU A 31 7.70 -3.89 1.37
C LEU A 31 7.58 -2.53 2.05
N TYR A 32 8.03 -1.49 1.38
CA TYR A 32 7.84 -0.10 1.76
C TYR A 32 6.92 0.56 0.75
N ILE A 33 5.81 1.12 1.23
CA ILE A 33 4.87 1.84 0.39
C ILE A 33 4.42 3.14 1.09
N SER A 34 4.74 4.28 0.47
CA SER A 34 4.27 5.59 0.92
C SER A 34 2.92 5.90 0.29
N ILE A 35 1.89 6.01 1.13
CA ILE A 35 0.49 6.18 0.72
C ILE A 35 -0.03 7.50 1.28
N LYS A 36 -0.83 8.21 0.49
CA LYS A 36 -1.60 9.37 0.92
C LYS A 36 -3.09 9.12 0.72
N ASN A 37 -3.89 9.50 1.71
CA ASN A 37 -5.33 9.61 1.54
C ASN A 37 -5.68 10.97 0.94
N SER A 38 -5.92 10.98 -0.37
CA SER A 38 -6.33 12.16 -1.13
C SER A 38 -7.86 12.31 -1.22
N GLY A 39 -8.60 11.40 -0.57
CA GLY A 39 -10.06 11.46 -0.45
C GLY A 39 -10.52 12.39 0.67
N GLY A 40 -11.84 12.53 0.82
CA GLY A 40 -12.47 13.37 1.86
C GLY A 40 -13.06 12.58 3.03
N ALA A 41 -12.77 11.27 3.14
CA ALA A 41 -13.10 10.44 4.30
C ALA A 41 -11.90 9.59 4.73
N ALA A 42 -11.86 9.16 6.00
CA ALA A 42 -10.77 8.35 6.53
C ALA A 42 -10.69 6.97 5.84
N ALA A 43 -9.48 6.50 5.57
CA ALA A 43 -9.19 5.19 5.00
C ALA A 43 -8.65 4.27 6.09
N THR A 44 -9.23 3.08 6.21
CA THR A 44 -8.81 2.07 7.19
C THR A 44 -8.10 0.94 6.47
N ILE A 45 -6.78 0.90 6.52
CA ILE A 45 -5.97 -0.15 5.89
C ILE A 45 -5.93 -1.39 6.78
N THR A 46 -6.39 -2.51 6.24
CA THR A 46 -6.52 -3.78 6.98
C THR A 46 -5.55 -4.84 6.48
N SER A 47 -5.26 -4.83 5.17
CA SER A 47 -4.43 -5.84 4.56
C SER A 47 -3.76 -5.35 3.28
N VAL A 48 -2.68 -6.04 2.93
CA VAL A 48 -1.93 -5.82 1.70
C VAL A 48 -1.77 -7.15 0.99
N TYR A 49 -2.10 -7.19 -0.29
CA TYR A 49 -1.76 -8.31 -1.15
C TYR A 49 -0.46 -7.99 -1.87
N VAL A 50 0.49 -8.93 -1.88
CA VAL A 50 1.73 -8.84 -2.64
C VAL A 50 1.86 -10.14 -3.43
N ASP A 51 1.96 -10.05 -4.75
CA ASP A 51 1.96 -11.21 -5.66
C ASP A 51 0.83 -12.21 -5.37
N ASN A 52 -0.39 -11.72 -5.19
CA ASN A 52 -1.58 -12.48 -4.80
C ASN A 52 -1.52 -13.18 -3.43
N GLN A 53 -0.48 -12.93 -2.62
CA GLN A 53 -0.41 -13.39 -1.23
C GLN A 53 -0.90 -12.32 -0.27
N LEU A 54 -1.72 -12.72 0.72
CA LEU A 54 -2.32 -11.83 1.71
C LEU A 54 -1.39 -11.63 2.91
N PHE A 55 -1.09 -10.37 3.22
CA PHE A 55 -0.37 -9.93 4.41
C PHE A 55 -1.30 -9.07 5.26
N ASN A 56 -1.63 -9.57 6.46
CA ASN A 56 -2.41 -8.83 7.43
C ASN A 56 -1.50 -7.86 8.19
N LEU A 57 -1.99 -6.64 8.41
CA LEU A 57 -1.29 -5.68 9.25
C LEU A 57 -1.51 -6.03 10.72
N GLN A 58 -0.44 -5.99 11.52
CA GLN A 58 -0.52 -6.26 12.96
C GLN A 58 -1.38 -5.22 13.70
N SER A 59 -1.44 -4.00 13.15
CA SER A 59 -2.31 -2.92 13.61
C SER A 59 -3.09 -2.35 12.45
N GLN A 60 -4.35 -1.99 12.72
CA GLN A 60 -5.20 -1.27 11.79
C GLN A 60 -4.62 0.13 11.60
N LEU A 61 -4.32 0.49 10.35
CA LEU A 61 -3.79 1.81 10.03
C LEU A 61 -4.91 2.72 9.50
N ILE A 62 -5.16 3.83 10.19
CA ILE A 62 -6.22 4.77 9.83
C ILE A 62 -5.59 6.05 9.26
N LEU A 63 -5.67 6.24 7.94
CA LEU A 63 -5.24 7.47 7.28
C LEU A 63 -6.39 8.46 7.19
N GLN A 64 -6.26 9.58 7.90
CA GLN A 64 -7.19 10.71 7.78
C GLN A 64 -7.02 11.42 6.41
N PRO A 65 -8.06 12.12 5.91
CA PRO A 65 -7.96 12.95 4.71
C PRO A 65 -6.74 13.88 4.72
N GLY A 66 -6.00 13.90 3.62
CA GLY A 66 -4.80 14.72 3.43
C GLY A 66 -3.52 14.17 4.07
N GLN A 67 -3.61 13.16 4.94
CA GLN A 67 -2.45 12.55 5.60
C GLN A 67 -1.72 11.56 4.68
N ALA A 68 -0.41 11.48 4.87
CA ALA A 68 0.45 10.51 4.19
C ALA A 68 1.25 9.71 5.22
N GLU A 69 1.46 8.44 4.93
CA GLU A 69 2.18 7.52 5.81
C GLU A 69 2.90 6.45 4.98
N THR A 70 4.03 5.97 5.51
CA THR A 70 4.76 4.87 4.91
C THR A 70 4.41 3.59 5.65
N LEU A 71 3.75 2.68 4.93
CA LEU A 71 3.45 1.35 5.41
C LEU A 71 4.66 0.43 5.16
N ILE A 72 5.05 -0.30 6.20
CA ILE A 72 6.12 -1.30 6.15
C ILE A 72 5.46 -2.66 6.37
N VAL A 73 5.53 -3.53 5.36
CA VAL A 73 4.94 -4.88 5.43
C VAL A 73 6.06 -5.92 5.41
N PRO A 74 6.26 -6.67 6.51
CA PRO A 74 7.17 -7.80 6.49
C PRO A 74 6.56 -8.92 5.64
N LEU A 75 7.25 -9.29 4.56
CA LEU A 75 6.76 -10.28 3.59
C LEU A 75 7.21 -11.70 3.98
N GLY A 76 8.21 -11.82 4.86
CA GLY A 76 8.81 -13.09 5.27
C GLY A 76 9.27 -13.94 4.08
N GLY A 77 9.51 -15.22 4.31
CA GLY A 77 9.86 -16.18 3.25
C GLY A 77 8.70 -16.59 2.33
N SER A 78 7.53 -15.93 2.42
CA SER A 78 6.30 -16.38 1.77
C SER A 78 6.28 -16.13 0.26
N LEU A 79 6.94 -15.05 -0.21
CA LEU A 79 6.92 -14.63 -1.62
C LEU A 79 7.88 -15.41 -2.54
N GLY A 80 8.56 -16.43 -2.04
CA GLY A 80 9.54 -17.20 -2.82
C GLY A 80 10.74 -16.35 -3.23
N ASN A 81 11.41 -16.75 -4.32
CA ASN A 81 12.61 -16.06 -4.82
C ASN A 81 12.23 -14.79 -5.56
N LEU A 82 12.33 -13.65 -4.87
CA LEU A 82 12.18 -12.32 -5.47
C LEU A 82 13.42 -11.98 -6.32
N GLN A 83 13.22 -11.67 -7.60
CA GLN A 83 14.31 -11.30 -8.51
C GLN A 83 14.59 -9.79 -8.42
N ILE A 84 15.82 -9.39 -8.07
CA ILE A 84 16.21 -7.97 -8.03
C ILE A 84 16.01 -7.33 -9.41
N GLY A 85 15.40 -6.14 -9.45
CA GLY A 85 15.06 -5.42 -10.68
C GLY A 85 13.73 -5.83 -11.31
N SER A 86 13.08 -6.88 -10.81
CA SER A 86 11.70 -7.23 -11.20
C SER A 86 10.69 -6.31 -10.50
N THR A 87 9.44 -6.36 -10.98
CA THR A 87 8.32 -5.65 -10.35
C THR A 87 7.26 -6.65 -9.89
N VAL A 88 6.64 -6.35 -8.75
CA VAL A 88 5.65 -7.21 -8.10
C VAL A 88 4.36 -6.44 -7.89
N SER A 89 3.21 -7.08 -8.16
CA SER A 89 1.90 -6.48 -7.93
C SER A 89 1.64 -6.30 -6.42
N VAL A 90 1.21 -5.10 -6.03
CA VAL A 90 0.82 -4.77 -4.67
C VAL A 90 -0.58 -4.17 -4.67
N VAL A 91 -1.47 -4.74 -3.86
CA VAL A 91 -2.82 -4.21 -3.66
C VAL A 91 -3.03 -3.93 -2.18
N VAL A 92 -3.21 -2.66 -1.82
CA VAL A 92 -3.53 -2.24 -0.46
C VAL A 92 -5.04 -2.16 -0.32
N ASN A 93 -5.59 -2.92 0.61
CA ASN A 93 -7.02 -2.92 0.91
C ASN A 93 -7.32 -2.01 2.11
N ALA A 94 -8.21 -1.04 1.89
CA ALA A 94 -8.61 -0.07 2.88
C ALA A 94 -10.13 -0.04 3.16
N GLY A 95 -10.74 -1.22 3.16
CA GLY A 95 -12.15 -1.44 3.49
C GLY A 95 -13.09 -0.98 2.38
N GLN A 96 -13.24 0.35 2.22
CA GLN A 96 -14.10 0.96 1.20
C GLN A 96 -13.35 1.36 -0.09
N THR A 97 -12.03 1.23 -0.11
CA THR A 97 -11.20 1.55 -1.27
C THR A 97 -10.00 0.62 -1.36
N THR A 98 -9.45 0.49 -2.56
CA THR A 98 -8.26 -0.32 -2.85
C THR A 98 -7.27 0.48 -3.68
N LEU A 99 -6.00 0.40 -3.33
CA LEU A 99 -4.90 0.95 -4.12
C LEU A 99 -4.13 -0.20 -4.76
N SER A 100 -4.07 -0.23 -6.09
CA SER A 100 -3.24 -1.18 -6.84
C SER A 100 -2.02 -0.46 -7.39
N THR A 101 -0.84 -1.04 -7.21
CA THR A 101 0.44 -0.48 -7.64
C THR A 101 1.46 -1.59 -7.87
N MET A 102 2.64 -1.24 -8.37
CA MET A 102 3.75 -2.17 -8.57
C MET A 102 4.92 -1.77 -7.69
N ALA A 103 5.48 -2.73 -6.95
CA ALA A 103 6.69 -2.54 -6.18
C ALA A 103 7.92 -2.98 -6.97
N LEU A 104 9.00 -2.20 -6.92
CA LEU A 104 10.30 -2.58 -7.47
C LEU A 104 11.08 -3.42 -6.45
N VAL A 105 11.59 -4.56 -6.87
CA VAL A 105 12.42 -5.43 -6.02
C VAL A 105 13.86 -4.93 -6.03
N GLN A 106 14.39 -4.65 -4.85
CA GLN A 106 15.74 -4.13 -4.61
C GLN A 106 16.50 -5.04 -3.63
N SER A 107 17.84 -4.96 -3.67
CA SER A 107 18.72 -5.69 -2.74
C SER A 107 18.63 -5.12 -1.33
#